data_AF-A0A259HEK2-F1
#
_entry.id   AF-A0A259HEK2-F1
#
_cell.length_a   1.000
_cell.length_b   1.000
_cell.length_c   1.000
_cell.angle_alpha   90.00
_cell.angle_beta   90.00
_cell.angle_gamma   90.00
#
_symmetry.space_group_name_H-M   'P 1'
#
loop_
_entity.id
_entity.type
_entity.pdbx_description
1 polymer ?
#
loop_
_entity_poly.entity_id
_entity_poly.type
_entity_poly.pdbx_seq_one_letter_code
_entity_poly.pdbx_strand_id
1 'polypeptide(L)'
;MNAFIYALVQTLHTVMNLYIWIVIIAALLSFVRPDPYNPVVQVLYRLTEPVLAFIRKKMPFVVFSGIDLSPLVIILGLQLVDNFMMRAILG
;
A
#
# COMPACT_ATOMS: atom_id res chain seq x y z
N MET A 1 5.83 14.07 -25.20
CA MET A 1 5.43 14.25 -23.78
C MET A 1 6.28 15.36 -23.18
N ASN A 2 5.69 16.32 -22.46
CA ASN A 2 6.47 17.37 -21.79
C ASN A 2 7.36 16.71 -20.71
N ALA A 3 8.65 17.02 -20.69
CA ALA A 3 9.61 16.42 -19.74
C ALA A 3 9.19 16.62 -18.27
N PHE A 4 8.53 17.74 -17.98
CA PHE A 4 7.95 18.02 -16.67
C PHE A 4 6.88 17.01 -16.25
N ILE A 5 5.96 16.64 -17.15
CA ILE A 5 4.89 15.66 -16.87
C ILE A 5 5.49 14.28 -16.59
N TYR A 6 6.48 13.89 -17.39
CA TYR A 6 7.19 12.63 -17.19
C TYR A 6 7.86 12.57 -15.82
N ALA A 7 8.60 13.62 -15.43
CA ALA A 7 9.27 13.67 -14.14
C ALA A 7 8.30 13.61 -12.95
N LEU A 8 7.16 14.30 -13.04
CA LEU A 8 6.10 14.28 -12.03
C LEU A 8 5.56 12.85 -11.83
N VAL A 9 5.24 12.18 -12.93
CA VAL A 9 4.65 10.83 -12.90
C VAL A 9 5.68 9.82 -12.41
N GLN A 10 6.93 9.91 -12.85
CA GLN A 10 7.99 9.02 -12.38
C GLN A 10 8.21 9.16 -10.86
N THR A 11 8.06 10.38 -10.33
CA THR A 11 8.12 10.62 -8.89
C THR A 11 6.95 9.96 -8.17
N LEU A 12 5.72 10.12 -8.69
CA LEU A 12 4.53 9.45 -8.14
C LEU A 12 4.65 7.92 -8.17
N HIS A 13 5.14 7.36 -9.28
CA HIS A 13 5.41 5.94 -9.43
C HIS A 13 6.35 5.43 -8.33
N THR A 14 7.40 6.18 -8.06
CA THR A 14 8.37 5.83 -7.00
C THR A 14 7.71 5.86 -5.62
N VAL A 15 6.92 6.89 -5.32
CA VAL A 15 6.19 7.02 -4.03
C VAL A 15 5.17 5.89 -3.86
N MET A 16 4.42 5.53 -4.91
CA MET A 16 3.47 4.43 -4.88
C MET A 16 4.17 3.10 -4.61
N ASN A 17 5.29 2.82 -5.29
CA ASN A 17 6.06 1.60 -5.05
C ASN A 17 6.64 1.53 -3.64
N LEU A 18 7.14 2.64 -3.10
CA LEU A 18 7.59 2.70 -1.71
C LEU A 18 6.44 2.38 -0.74
N TYR A 19 5.25 2.95 -0.97
CA TYR A 19 4.10 2.69 -0.11
C TYR A 19 3.60 1.24 -0.23
N ILE A 20 3.65 0.63 -1.42
CA ILE A 20 3.39 -0.82 -1.60
C ILE A 20 4.32 -1.64 -0.71
N TRP A 21 5.62 -1.35 -0.71
CA TRP A 21 6.59 -2.04 0.15
C TRP A 21 6.31 -1.85 1.64
N ILE A 22 5.94 -0.64 2.06
CA ILE A 22 5.52 -0.36 3.44
C ILE A 22 4.34 -1.25 3.85
N VAL A 23 3.32 -1.37 3.00
CA VAL A 23 2.14 -2.22 3.24
C VAL A 23 2.53 -3.69 3.29
N ILE A 24 3.40 -4.16 2.39
CA ILE A 24 3.92 -5.54 2.40
C ILE A 24 4.63 -5.83 3.74
N ILE A 25 5.55 -4.97 4.17
CA ILE A 25 6.30 -5.16 5.41
C ILE A 25 5.34 -5.16 6.61
N ALA A 26 4.39 -4.22 6.66
CA ALA A 26 3.39 -4.19 7.73
C ALA A 26 2.55 -5.46 7.78
N ALA A 27 2.12 -5.98 6.61
CA ALA A 27 1.38 -7.23 6.50
C ALA A 27 2.21 -8.43 6.98
N LEU A 28 3.47 -8.54 6.54
CA LEU A 28 4.37 -9.61 6.96
C LEU A 28 4.61 -9.58 8.47
N LEU A 29 4.84 -8.38 9.03
CA LEU A 29 5.01 -8.20 10.47
C LEU A 29 3.77 -8.67 11.22
N SER A 30 2.56 -8.43 10.72
CA SER A 30 1.32 -8.87 11.40
C SER A 30 1.25 -10.40 11.63
N PHE A 31 1.88 -11.20 10.77
CA PHE A 31 1.91 -12.67 10.92
C PHE A 31 2.86 -13.15 12.02
N VAL A 32 3.90 -12.38 12.34
CA VAL A 32 4.95 -12.77 13.31
C VAL A 32 4.77 -12.16 14.69
N ARG A 33 3.69 -11.38 14.91
CA ARG A 33 3.36 -10.75 16.21
C ARG A 33 4.54 -9.92 16.78
N PRO A 34 4.88 -8.80 16.14
CA PRO A 34 6.06 -8.02 16.48
C PRO A 34 5.84 -7.25 17.80
N ASP A 35 6.92 -6.80 18.44
CA ASP A 35 6.83 -5.96 19.64
C ASP A 35 6.14 -4.62 19.30
N PRO A 36 4.97 -4.31 19.90
CA PRO A 36 4.24 -3.07 19.64
C PRO A 36 4.98 -1.81 20.12
N TYR A 37 5.94 -1.94 21.03
CA TYR A 37 6.74 -0.81 21.52
C TYR A 37 7.91 -0.46 20.59
N ASN A 38 8.20 -1.28 19.58
CA ASN A 38 9.23 -0.99 18.60
C ASN A 38 8.84 0.25 17.75
N PRO A 39 9.67 1.31 17.72
CA PRO A 39 9.37 2.52 16.94
C PRO A 39 9.08 2.26 15.46
N VAL A 40 9.75 1.27 14.85
CA VAL A 40 9.52 0.91 13.43
C VAL A 40 8.13 0.34 13.23
N VAL A 41 7.68 -0.53 14.14
CA VAL A 41 6.33 -1.13 14.10
C VAL A 41 5.27 -0.04 14.25
N GLN A 42 5.48 0.92 15.16
CA GLN A 42 4.55 2.05 15.35
C GLN A 42 4.47 2.95 14.12
N VAL A 43 5.59 3.23 13.47
CA VAL A 43 5.62 4.01 12.23
C VAL A 43 4.85 3.29 11.13
N LEU A 44 5.14 2.00 10.90
CA LEU A 44 4.44 1.20 9.90
C LEU A 44 2.95 1.14 10.16
N TYR A 45 2.54 0.94 11.42
CA TYR A 45 1.14 0.95 11.82
C TYR A 45 0.49 2.30 11.54
N ARG A 46 1.10 3.42 11.95
CA ARG A 46 0.55 4.77 11.71
C ARG A 46 0.41 5.10 10.22
N LEU A 47 1.34 4.61 9.39
CA LEU A 47 1.31 4.83 7.95
C LEU A 47 0.25 3.99 7.23
N THR A 48 0.00 2.76 7.69
CA THR A 48 -0.84 1.79 6.97
C THR A 48 -2.26 1.70 7.53
N GLU A 49 -2.44 1.87 8.85
CA GLU A 49 -3.71 1.62 9.52
C GLU A 49 -4.87 2.49 9.03
N PRO A 50 -4.72 3.80 8.73
CA PRO A 50 -5.84 4.59 8.22
C PRO A 50 -6.46 4.00 6.94
N VAL A 51 -5.62 3.49 6.04
CA VAL A 51 -6.06 2.88 4.78
C VAL A 51 -6.57 1.46 5.01
N LEU A 52 -5.88 0.66 5.82
CA LEU A 52 -6.32 -0.69 6.18
C LEU A 52 -7.68 -0.66 6.87
N ALA A 53 -7.87 0.20 7.87
CA ALA A 53 -9.13 0.38 8.58
C ALA A 53 -10.26 0.82 7.64
N PHE A 54 -9.97 1.72 6.69
CA PHE A 54 -10.94 2.11 5.67
C PHE A 54 -11.38 0.92 4.81
N ILE A 55 -10.42 0.11 4.34
CA ILE A 55 -10.68 -1.09 3.54
C ILE A 55 -11.48 -2.12 4.34
N ARG A 56 -11.08 -2.44 5.57
CA ARG A 56 -11.82 -3.34 6.47
C ARG A 56 -13.27 -2.86 6.69
N LYS A 57 -13.48 -1.55 6.83
CA LYS A 57 -14.81 -0.97 7.02
C LYS A 57 -15.68 -1.05 5.76
N LYS A 58 -15.10 -0.81 4.58
CA LYS A 58 -15.83 -0.79 3.31
C LYS A 58 -16.03 -2.18 2.71
N MET A 59 -15.10 -3.09 2.94
CA MET A 59 -15.08 -4.45 2.39
C MET A 59 -14.82 -5.45 3.52
N PRO A 60 -15.75 -5.62 4.47
CA PRO A 60 -15.53 -6.47 5.64
C PRO A 60 -15.26 -7.94 5.28
N PHE A 61 -15.70 -8.39 4.10
CA PHE A 61 -15.47 -9.74 3.59
C PHE A 61 -13.99 -10.06 3.32
N VAL A 62 -13.10 -9.06 3.25
CA VAL A 62 -11.65 -9.28 3.08
C VAL A 62 -10.98 -9.80 4.35
N VAL A 63 -11.66 -9.66 5.50
CA VAL A 63 -11.24 -10.26 6.76
C VAL A 63 -12.06 -11.52 6.95
N PHE A 64 -11.43 -12.68 6.81
CA PHE A 64 -12.12 -13.96 6.99
C PHE A 64 -11.28 -14.90 7.85
N SER A 65 -11.94 -15.66 8.72
CA SER A 65 -11.30 -16.68 9.56
C SER A 65 -10.06 -16.19 10.34
N GLY A 66 -10.04 -14.91 10.74
CA GLY A 66 -8.92 -14.30 11.47
C GLY A 66 -7.73 -13.88 10.61
N ILE A 67 -7.80 -14.01 9.28
CA ILE A 67 -6.80 -13.51 8.33
C ILE A 67 -7.33 -12.22 7.70
N ASP A 68 -6.48 -11.20 7.67
CA ASP A 68 -6.78 -9.91 7.06
C ASP A 68 -6.17 -9.79 5.66
N LEU A 69 -7.01 -9.84 4.61
CA LEU A 69 -6.57 -9.60 3.23
C LEU A 69 -6.63 -8.12 2.81
N SER A 70 -6.97 -7.19 3.70
CA SER A 70 -6.95 -5.75 3.40
C SER A 70 -5.61 -5.27 2.83
N PRO A 71 -4.43 -5.72 3.31
CA PRO A 71 -3.16 -5.33 2.71
C PRO A 71 -3.04 -5.75 1.24
N LEU A 72 -3.53 -6.95 0.90
CA LEU A 72 -3.51 -7.45 -0.48
C LEU A 72 -4.36 -6.56 -1.40
N VAL A 73 -5.55 -6.16 -0.93
CA VAL A 73 -6.42 -5.27 -1.70
C VAL A 73 -5.77 -3.90 -1.94
N ILE A 74 -5.09 -3.35 -0.93
CA ILE A 74 -4.36 -2.08 -1.07
C ILE A 74 -3.22 -2.23 -2.10
N ILE A 75 -2.42 -3.29 -1.99
CA ILE A 75 -1.30 -3.56 -2.91
C ILE A 75 -1.81 -3.65 -4.35
N LEU A 76 -2.84 -4.46 -4.59
CA LEU A 76 -3.43 -4.63 -5.93
C LEU A 76 -4.02 -3.32 -6.45
N GLY A 77 -4.73 -2.57 -5.60
CA GLY A 77 -5.29 -1.27 -5.97
C GLY A 77 -4.20 -0.27 -6.39
N LEU A 78 -3.13 -0.16 -5.61
CA LEU A 78 -1.99 0.71 -5.92
C LEU A 78 -1.28 0.28 -7.21
N GLN A 79 -1.03 -1.02 -7.39
CA GLN A 79 -0.42 -1.55 -8.60
C GLN A 79 -1.28 -1.28 -9.84
N LEU A 80 -2.59 -1.42 -9.75
CA LEU A 80 -3.49 -1.13 -10.87
C LEU A 80 -3.44 0.35 -11.25
N VAL A 81 -3.49 1.24 -10.26
CA VAL A 81 -3.42 2.69 -10.51
C VAL A 81 -2.07 3.08 -11.11
N ASP A 82 -0.97 2.57 -10.55
CA ASP A 82 0.38 2.86 -11.01
C ASP A 82 0.62 2.34 -12.44
N ASN A 83 0.25 1.09 -12.72
CA ASN A 83 0.38 0.51 -14.06
C ASN A 83 -0.48 1.25 -15.09
N PHE A 84 -1.70 1.64 -14.73
CA PHE A 84 -2.57 2.41 -15.62
C PHE A 84 -1.95 3.78 -15.93
N MET A 85 -1.48 4.49 -14.90
CA MET A 85 -0.83 5.78 -15.03
C MET A 85 0.41 5.69 -15.93
N MET A 86 1.31 4.73 -15.69
CA MET A 86 2.55 4.56 -16.46
C MET A 86 2.28 4.19 -17.91
N ARG A 87 1.32 3.29 -18.17
CA ARG A 87 0.93 2.91 -19.54
C ARG A 87 0.31 4.06 -20.32
N ALA A 88 -0.48 4.92 -19.67
CA ALA A 88 -1.08 6.08 -20.31
C ALA A 88 -0.07 7.16 -20.76
N ILE A 89 1.17 7.09 -20.26
CA ILE A 89 2.24 8.07 -20.55
C ILE A 89 3.28 7.50 -21.51
N LEU A 90 3.54 6.20 -21.43
CA LEU A 90 4.51 5.50 -22.26
C LEU A 90 3.89 4.93 -23.56
N GLY A 91 2.59 4.67 -23.56
CA GLY A 91 1.81 4.31 -24.76
C GLY A 91 1.33 5.53 -25.51
#